data_AF-A0A0V0HDT5-F1
#
_entry.id   AF-A0A0V0HDT5-F1
#
_cell.length_a   1.000
_cell.length_b   1.000
_cell.length_c   1.000
_cell.angle_alpha   90.00
_cell.angle_beta   90.00
_cell.angle_gamma   90.00
#
_symmetry.space_group_name_H-M   'P 1'
#
loop_
_entity.id
_entity.type
_entity.pdbx_description
1 polymer ?
#
loop_
_entity_poly.entity_id
_entity_poly.type
_entity_poly.pdbx_seq_one_letter_code
_entity_poly.pdbx_strand_id
1 'polypeptide(L)'
;MARAIGEQVNAGKAVWPYVIHGHYADAGEVAARLSGTLNVPMVLTGHSLGRNKFEQLLKQGRLTKGDINTTYKIMRRIEAEELGLDTAEMVITSTRQEIDEQWGLYDGFDIQLERKLRVRRRRGVSCLGRYMPRMVVIPPGMDFSNMNAQDSLEGDGDLKSLIGADKSQKRPIPHIWSEIMRFFVNPHKPMILALSRPDPKKNVTTLLRAFGECQALRELANLTLILGNRDDIDDMSSSSSAVLTTVIKLIDKYNLYGQVAYPKHHKQ
;
A
#
# COMPACT_ATOMS: atom_id res chain seq x y z
N MET A 1 28.07 12.57 -17.38
CA MET A 1 26.83 12.03 -16.77
C MET A 1 25.72 11.78 -17.80
N ALA A 2 25.36 12.74 -18.66
CA ALA A 2 24.39 12.55 -19.75
C ALA A 2 24.68 11.36 -20.69
N ARG A 3 25.97 11.10 -20.97
CA ARG A 3 26.41 9.92 -21.75
C ARG A 3 26.19 8.60 -21.00
N ALA A 4 26.45 8.56 -19.69
CA ALA A 4 26.24 7.38 -18.86
C ALA A 4 24.74 7.02 -18.74
N ILE A 5 23.87 8.03 -18.63
CA ILE A 5 22.41 7.83 -18.71
C ILE A 5 22.04 7.30 -20.10
N GLY A 6 22.61 7.90 -21.14
CA GLY A 6 22.44 7.48 -22.53
C GLY A 6 22.82 6.02 -22.81
N GLU A 7 23.90 5.54 -22.21
CA GLU A 7 24.34 4.14 -22.30
C GLU A 7 23.30 3.17 -21.73
N GLN A 8 22.59 3.57 -20.67
CA GLN A 8 21.57 2.73 -20.04
C GLN A 8 20.21 2.76 -20.74
N VAL A 9 19.80 3.92 -21.28
CA VAL A 9 18.41 4.12 -21.73
C VAL A 9 18.25 4.49 -23.20
N ASN A 10 19.32 4.81 -23.93
CA ASN A 10 19.24 5.29 -25.32
C ASN A 10 20.43 4.87 -26.19
N ALA A 11 20.88 3.61 -26.01
CA ALA A 11 21.94 2.99 -26.81
C ALA A 11 23.22 3.84 -26.97
N GLY A 12 23.62 4.52 -25.89
CA GLY A 12 24.86 5.33 -25.84
C GLY A 12 24.72 6.77 -26.36
N LYS A 13 23.56 7.17 -26.88
CA LYS A 13 23.30 8.58 -27.22
C LYS A 13 23.06 9.37 -25.94
N ALA A 14 23.70 10.53 -25.80
CA ALA A 14 23.54 11.37 -24.62
C ALA A 14 22.05 11.72 -24.39
N VAL A 15 21.58 11.54 -23.15
CA VAL A 15 20.22 11.86 -22.73
C VAL A 15 20.28 12.87 -21.60
N TRP A 16 19.37 13.85 -21.65
CA TRP A 16 19.16 14.81 -20.58
C TRP A 16 17.73 14.68 -20.06
N PRO A 17 17.52 14.36 -18.77
CA PRO A 17 16.18 14.30 -18.22
C PRO A 17 15.58 15.71 -18.11
N TYR A 18 14.29 15.83 -18.40
CA TYR A 18 13.54 17.08 -18.16
C TYR A 18 13.12 17.22 -16.70
N VAL A 19 12.95 16.09 -16.01
CA VAL A 19 12.55 16.00 -14.61
C VAL A 19 13.14 14.72 -14.02
N ILE A 20 13.46 14.73 -12.74
CA ILE A 20 13.86 13.54 -11.98
C ILE A 20 12.81 13.30 -10.90
N HIS A 21 12.17 12.14 -10.91
CA HIS A 21 11.15 11.79 -9.92
C HIS A 21 11.69 10.77 -8.93
N GLY A 22 11.98 11.22 -7.71
CA GLY A 22 12.38 10.36 -6.60
C GLY A 22 11.18 9.68 -5.94
N HIS A 23 11.30 8.39 -5.65
CA HIS A 23 10.31 7.61 -4.91
C HIS A 23 10.92 7.03 -3.65
N TYR A 24 10.21 7.09 -2.51
CA TYR A 24 10.73 6.70 -1.20
C TYR A 24 11.97 7.52 -0.78
N ALA A 25 12.53 7.19 0.38
CA ALA A 25 13.62 7.92 1.01
C ALA A 25 14.95 7.76 0.26
N ASP A 26 15.28 6.51 -0.08
CA ASP A 26 16.51 6.11 -0.75
C ASP A 26 16.61 6.69 -2.16
N ALA A 27 15.61 6.45 -3.01
CA ALA A 27 15.61 7.01 -4.36
C ALA A 27 15.39 8.53 -4.33
N GLY A 28 14.70 9.07 -3.31
CA GLY A 28 14.60 10.51 -3.05
C GLY A 28 15.97 11.16 -2.83
N GLU A 29 16.84 10.57 -2.01
CA GLU A 29 18.20 11.07 -1.79
C GLU A 29 19.05 11.00 -3.06
N VAL A 30 18.97 9.90 -3.81
CA VAL A 30 19.69 9.77 -5.09
C VAL A 30 19.18 10.81 -6.08
N ALA A 31 17.86 10.99 -6.18
CA ALA A 31 17.23 12.00 -7.03
C ALA A 31 17.68 13.41 -6.66
N ALA A 32 17.81 13.74 -5.37
CA ALA A 32 18.29 15.04 -4.91
C ALA A 32 19.71 15.33 -5.40
N ARG A 33 20.62 14.35 -5.27
CA ARG A 33 22.01 14.48 -5.74
C ARG A 33 22.10 14.58 -7.26
N LEU A 34 21.30 13.78 -7.99
CA LEU A 34 21.24 13.84 -9.45
C LEU A 34 20.65 15.15 -9.94
N SER A 35 19.59 15.64 -9.30
CA SER A 35 18.97 16.94 -9.58
C SER A 35 19.99 18.07 -9.46
N GLY A 36 20.73 18.14 -8.35
CA GLY A 36 21.76 19.15 -8.15
C GLY A 36 22.91 19.04 -9.16
N THR A 37 23.33 17.82 -9.50
CA THR A 37 24.46 17.61 -10.43
C THR A 37 24.09 17.88 -11.89
N LEU A 38 22.86 17.54 -12.28
CA LEU A 38 22.36 17.75 -13.64
C LEU A 38 21.63 19.08 -13.80
N ASN A 39 21.40 19.83 -12.72
CA ASN A 39 20.59 21.04 -12.74
C ASN A 39 19.21 20.81 -13.41
N VAL A 40 18.54 19.74 -13.00
CA VAL A 40 17.23 19.31 -13.50
C VAL A 40 16.21 19.34 -12.36
N PRO A 41 14.98 19.85 -12.59
CA PRO A 41 13.93 19.86 -11.58
C PRO A 41 13.65 18.49 -10.97
N MET A 42 13.48 18.46 -9.65
CA MET A 42 13.13 17.25 -8.91
C MET A 42 11.67 17.23 -8.47
N VAL A 43 11.02 16.08 -8.63
CA VAL A 43 9.73 15.75 -8.01
C VAL A 43 9.95 14.61 -7.02
N LEU A 44 9.22 14.61 -5.91
CA LEU A 44 9.31 13.57 -4.88
C LEU A 44 7.94 12.93 -4.59
N THR A 45 7.92 11.62 -4.42
CA THR A 45 6.78 10.89 -3.83
C THR A 45 7.27 10.02 -2.68
N GLY A 46 6.77 10.31 -1.46
CA GLY A 46 7.23 9.64 -0.25
C GLY A 46 6.80 8.17 -0.14
N HIS A 47 5.54 7.86 -0.49
CA HIS A 47 4.83 6.58 -0.31
C HIS A 47 4.69 6.09 1.15
N SER A 48 5.74 6.24 1.94
CA SER A 48 5.81 5.93 3.36
C SER A 48 6.89 6.78 3.99
N LEU A 49 6.58 7.41 5.12
CA LEU A 49 7.47 8.37 5.77
C LEU A 49 8.07 7.84 7.07
N GLY A 50 9.35 8.16 7.27
CA GLY A 50 10.14 7.76 8.42
C GLY A 50 9.62 8.36 9.74
N ARG A 51 9.27 9.65 9.80
CA ARG A 51 8.80 10.29 11.04
C ARG A 51 7.48 9.67 11.54
N ASN A 52 6.51 9.48 10.66
CA ASN A 52 5.24 8.80 11.00
C ASN A 52 5.49 7.36 11.52
N LYS A 53 6.36 6.59 10.85
CA LYS A 53 6.74 5.25 11.32
C LYS A 53 7.44 5.29 12.68
N PHE A 54 8.32 6.28 12.88
CA PHE A 54 9.06 6.43 14.12
C PHE A 54 8.13 6.74 15.30
N GLU A 55 7.19 7.66 15.14
CA GLU A 55 6.18 7.94 16.16
C GLU A 55 5.31 6.71 16.49
N GLN A 56 4.90 5.95 15.47
CA GLN A 56 4.13 4.72 15.68
C GLN A 56 4.91 3.67 16.47
N LEU A 57 6.20 3.49 16.17
CA LEU A 57 7.05 2.56 16.90
C LEU A 57 7.28 3.00 18.35
N LEU A 58 7.43 4.30 18.60
CA LEU A 58 7.52 4.85 19.95
C LEU A 58 6.22 4.65 20.74
N LYS A 59 5.06 4.90 20.12
CA LYS A 59 3.74 4.70 20.75
C LYS A 59 3.47 3.25 21.16
N GLN A 60 4.08 2.28 20.48
CA GLN A 60 3.98 0.87 20.86
C GLN A 60 4.71 0.55 22.17
N GLY A 61 5.67 1.38 22.59
CA GLY A 61 6.38 1.26 23.87
C GLY A 61 7.28 0.02 24.01
N ARG A 62 7.45 -0.79 22.95
CA ARG A 62 8.21 -2.05 22.99
C ARG A 62 9.72 -1.86 22.84
N LEU A 63 10.14 -0.77 22.22
CA LEU A 63 11.53 -0.48 21.88
C LEU A 63 11.85 0.95 22.30
N THR A 64 13.06 1.17 22.81
CA THR A 64 13.52 2.52 23.07
C THR A 64 13.85 3.24 21.75
N LYS A 65 13.93 4.58 21.78
CA LYS A 65 14.39 5.37 20.63
C LYS A 65 15.73 4.86 20.08
N GLY A 66 16.65 4.46 20.96
CA GLY A 66 17.95 3.89 20.58
C GLY A 66 17.80 2.58 19.82
N ASP A 67 17.02 1.64 20.35
CA ASP A 67 16.81 0.32 19.75
C ASP A 67 16.15 0.41 18.37
N ILE A 68 15.16 1.30 18.24
CA ILE A 68 14.48 1.57 16.98
C ILE A 68 15.50 2.05 15.93
N ASN A 69 16.36 3.01 16.29
CA ASN A 69 17.34 3.52 15.35
C ASN A 69 18.42 2.48 15.01
N THR A 70 18.88 1.69 15.99
CA THR A 70 19.85 0.62 15.75
C THR A 70 19.32 -0.41 14.76
N THR A 71 18.06 -0.83 14.93
CA THR A 71 17.40 -1.87 14.12
C THR A 71 17.01 -1.37 12.73
N TYR A 72 16.31 -0.23 12.65
CA TYR A 72 15.68 0.22 11.41
C TYR A 72 16.44 1.33 10.69
N LYS A 73 17.53 1.84 11.27
CA LYS A 73 18.28 3.00 10.78
C LYS A 73 17.37 4.20 10.47
N ILE A 74 16.36 4.39 11.34
CA ILE A 74 15.24 5.30 11.07
C ILE A 74 15.68 6.75 10.94
N MET A 75 16.71 7.19 11.68
CA MET A 75 17.22 8.55 11.60
C MET A 75 17.87 8.83 10.24
N ARG A 76 18.64 7.86 9.72
CA ARG A 76 19.27 7.97 8.38
C ARG A 76 18.23 8.04 7.27
N ARG A 77 17.11 7.34 7.43
CA ARG A 77 15.97 7.42 6.53
C ARG A 77 15.30 8.80 6.60
N ILE A 78 15.05 9.32 7.80
CA ILE A 78 14.45 10.64 7.97
C ILE A 78 15.33 11.72 7.35
N GLU A 79 16.65 11.64 7.53
CA GLU A 79 17.61 12.55 6.90
C GLU A 79 17.55 12.50 5.36
N ALA A 80 17.43 11.31 4.77
CA ALA A 80 17.24 11.16 3.32
C ALA A 80 15.94 11.80 2.83
N GLU A 81 14.86 11.66 3.61
CA GLU A 81 13.55 12.26 3.32
C GLU A 81 13.60 13.79 3.45
N GLU A 82 14.27 14.34 4.47
CA GLU A 82 14.50 15.79 4.62
C GLU A 82 15.31 16.37 3.45
N LEU A 83 16.38 15.69 3.02
CA LEU A 83 17.15 16.12 1.85
C LEU A 83 16.31 16.12 0.57
N GLY A 84 15.53 15.04 0.37
CA GLY A 84 14.63 14.95 -0.77
C GLY A 84 13.57 16.05 -0.76
N LEU A 85 13.03 16.37 0.41
CA LEU A 85 12.02 17.41 0.62
C LEU A 85 12.57 18.81 0.34
N ASP A 86 13.80 19.10 0.79
CA ASP A 86 14.49 20.37 0.55
C ASP A 86 14.80 20.59 -0.93
N THR A 87 15.20 19.52 -1.63
CA THR A 87 15.58 19.59 -3.05
C THR A 87 14.38 19.60 -4.01
N ALA A 88 13.24 19.03 -3.60
CA ALA A 88 12.10 18.88 -4.48
C ALA A 88 11.46 20.21 -4.88
N GLU A 89 11.15 20.37 -6.17
CA GLU A 89 10.26 21.43 -6.67
C GLU A 89 8.80 21.18 -6.29
N MET A 90 8.42 19.91 -6.32
CA MET A 90 7.07 19.44 -6.05
C MET A 90 7.13 18.11 -5.31
N VAL A 91 6.23 17.96 -4.35
CA VAL A 91 5.99 16.68 -3.68
C VAL A 91 4.58 16.23 -4.03
N ILE A 92 4.48 15.03 -4.61
CA ILE A 92 3.22 14.39 -4.94
C ILE A 92 2.81 13.48 -3.79
N THR A 93 1.59 13.67 -3.29
CA THR A 93 0.99 12.84 -2.23
C THR A 93 -0.30 12.18 -2.72
N SER A 94 -0.68 11.07 -2.10
CA SER A 94 -1.92 10.37 -2.46
C SER A 94 -3.15 11.06 -1.86
N THR A 95 -3.00 11.68 -0.69
CA THR A 95 -4.09 12.32 0.04
C THR A 95 -3.68 13.67 0.63
N ARG A 96 -4.67 14.45 1.05
CA ARG A 96 -4.46 15.67 1.84
C ARG A 96 -3.92 15.36 3.25
N GLN A 97 -4.41 14.28 3.85
CA GLN A 97 -3.98 13.81 5.17
C GLN A 97 -2.49 13.50 5.20
N GLU A 98 -1.92 12.93 4.13
CA GLU A 98 -0.48 12.71 4.02
C GLU A 98 0.32 14.03 4.11
N ILE A 99 -0.17 15.12 3.51
CA ILE A 99 0.48 16.44 3.57
C ILE A 99 0.41 16.97 5.00
N ASP A 100 -0.79 16.99 5.57
CA ASP A 100 -1.03 17.73 6.82
C ASP A 100 -0.49 16.97 8.05
N GLU A 101 -0.62 15.64 8.08
CA GLU A 101 -0.29 14.83 9.26
C GLU A 101 1.04 14.08 9.17
N GLN A 102 1.59 13.86 7.97
CA GLN A 102 2.83 13.10 7.82
C GLN A 102 3.98 13.98 7.34
N TRP A 103 3.83 14.71 6.22
CA TRP A 103 4.84 15.67 5.78
C TRP A 103 4.93 16.88 6.73
N GLY A 104 3.82 17.27 7.35
CA GLY A 104 3.80 18.30 8.41
C GLY A 104 4.64 17.97 9.65
N LEU A 105 5.15 16.74 9.78
CA LEU A 105 6.08 16.36 10.85
C LEU A 105 7.54 16.72 10.55
N TYR A 106 7.89 17.03 9.29
CA TYR A 106 9.27 17.26 8.85
C TYR A 106 9.71 18.70 9.07
N ASP A 107 10.99 18.90 9.39
CA ASP A 107 11.49 20.23 9.72
C ASP A 107 11.64 21.10 8.45
N GLY A 108 11.93 20.47 7.31
CA GLY A 108 12.02 21.14 6.00
C GLY A 108 10.68 21.61 5.42
N PHE A 109 9.55 21.37 6.11
CA PHE A 109 8.24 21.73 5.58
C PHE A 109 7.29 22.27 6.64
N ASP A 110 6.76 23.47 6.38
CA ASP A 110 5.67 24.07 7.15
C ASP A 110 4.52 24.45 6.22
N ILE A 111 3.32 23.97 6.55
CA ILE A 111 2.12 24.12 5.72
C ILE A 111 1.71 25.60 5.59
N GLN A 112 1.86 26.39 6.65
CA GLN A 112 1.47 27.79 6.62
C GLN A 112 2.45 28.62 5.79
N LEU A 113 3.74 28.32 5.91
CA LEU A 113 4.80 28.96 5.16
C LEU A 113 4.73 28.60 3.67
N GLU A 114 4.52 27.33 3.30
CA GLU A 114 4.28 26.92 1.91
C GLU A 114 3.17 27.75 1.28
N ARG A 115 2.03 27.85 1.98
CA ARG A 115 0.84 28.58 1.47
C ARG A 115 1.17 30.05 1.24
N LYS A 116 1.87 30.69 2.18
CA LYS A 116 2.31 32.08 2.06
C LYS A 116 3.28 32.26 0.88
N LEU A 117 4.31 31.40 0.77
CA LEU A 117 5.27 31.45 -0.33
C LEU A 117 4.61 31.23 -1.69
N ARG A 118 3.63 30.32 -1.77
CA ARG A 118 2.85 30.08 -2.99
C ARG A 118 2.03 31.29 -3.41
N VAL A 119 1.37 31.99 -2.48
CA VAL A 119 0.64 33.23 -2.78
C VAL A 119 1.61 34.33 -3.26
N ARG A 120 2.78 34.45 -2.62
CA ARG A 120 3.82 35.41 -3.01
C ARG A 120 4.32 35.16 -4.43
N ARG A 121 4.69 33.91 -4.75
CA ARG A 121 5.09 33.49 -6.11
C ARG A 121 4.03 33.85 -7.16
N ARG A 122 2.75 33.57 -6.88
CA ARG A 122 1.63 33.91 -7.80
C ARG A 122 1.47 35.40 -8.04
N ARG A 123 1.79 36.24 -7.04
CA ARG A 123 1.71 37.70 -7.14
C ARG A 123 2.99 38.33 -7.71
N GLY A 124 3.99 37.53 -8.07
CA GLY A 124 5.29 38.03 -8.56
C GLY A 124 6.09 38.80 -7.50
N VAL A 125 5.81 38.60 -6.20
CA VAL A 125 6.54 39.27 -5.12
C VAL A 125 7.65 38.38 -4.56
N SER A 126 8.78 38.99 -4.18
CA SER A 126 9.97 38.28 -3.68
C SER A 126 9.64 37.34 -2.51
N CYS A 127 10.20 36.13 -2.51
CA CYS A 127 10.09 35.19 -1.40
C CYS A 127 11.22 35.34 -0.36
N LEU A 128 12.03 36.40 -0.45
CA LEU A 128 13.15 36.68 0.46
C LEU A 128 14.15 35.51 0.56
N GLY A 129 14.41 34.85 -0.57
CA GLY A 129 15.28 33.68 -0.63
C GLY A 129 14.69 32.41 0.02
N ARG A 130 13.48 32.46 0.58
CA ARG A 130 12.83 31.29 1.16
C ARG A 130 12.17 30.45 0.10
N TYR A 131 12.31 29.14 0.26
CA TYR A 131 11.79 28.15 -0.64
C TYR A 131 11.11 27.02 0.15
N MET A 132 10.03 26.49 -0.40
CA MET A 132 9.39 25.26 0.05
C MET A 132 8.78 24.54 -1.16
N PRO A 133 8.84 23.20 -1.18
CA PRO A 133 8.25 22.39 -2.23
C PRO A 133 6.74 22.63 -2.32
N ARG A 134 6.21 22.59 -3.54
CA ARG A 134 4.77 22.60 -3.74
C ARG A 134 4.20 21.22 -3.45
N MET A 135 3.33 21.11 -2.46
CA MET A 135 2.58 19.88 -2.18
C MET A 135 1.38 19.75 -3.14
N VAL A 136 1.26 18.60 -3.80
CA VAL A 136 0.17 18.31 -4.76
C VAL A 136 -0.43 16.94 -4.47
N VAL A 137 -1.75 16.90 -4.27
CA VAL A 137 -2.49 15.65 -4.14
C VAL A 137 -2.79 15.12 -5.53
N ILE A 138 -2.19 13.98 -5.88
CA ILE A 138 -2.50 13.22 -7.10
C ILE A 138 -2.81 11.79 -6.64
N PRO A 139 -4.09 11.47 -6.40
CA PRO A 139 -4.48 10.14 -5.94
C PRO A 139 -4.09 9.10 -7.00
N PRO A 140 -3.51 7.95 -6.60
CA PRO A 140 -3.23 6.87 -7.54
C PRO A 140 -4.55 6.27 -8.04
N GLY A 141 -4.51 5.70 -9.24
CA GLY A 141 -5.62 4.96 -9.84
C GLY A 141 -5.44 3.44 -9.72
N MET A 142 -6.46 2.70 -10.15
CA MET A 142 -6.35 1.29 -10.48
C MET A 142 -6.39 1.11 -11.99
N ASP A 143 -5.64 0.15 -12.51
CA ASP A 143 -5.78 -0.27 -13.89
C ASP A 143 -7.01 -1.20 -14.01
N PHE A 144 -8.02 -0.74 -14.75
CA PHE A 144 -9.26 -1.48 -14.96
C PHE A 144 -9.23 -2.37 -16.19
N SER A 145 -8.11 -2.44 -16.92
CA SER A 145 -7.99 -3.28 -18.13
C SER A 145 -8.31 -4.76 -17.85
N ASN A 146 -8.07 -5.20 -16.61
CA ASN A 146 -8.36 -6.57 -16.15
C ASN A 146 -9.65 -6.67 -15.29
N MET A 147 -10.41 -5.59 -15.13
CA MET A 147 -11.67 -5.60 -14.39
C MET A 147 -12.85 -5.60 -15.37
N ASN A 148 -13.40 -6.79 -15.62
CA ASN A 148 -14.63 -6.94 -16.39
C ASN A 148 -15.82 -6.49 -15.51
N ALA A 149 -16.18 -5.21 -15.57
CA ALA A 149 -17.22 -4.59 -14.75
C ALA A 149 -18.67 -4.95 -15.14
N GLN A 150 -18.91 -6.14 -15.72
CA GLN A 150 -20.20 -6.48 -16.33
C GLN A 150 -21.27 -7.09 -15.39
N ASP A 151 -21.07 -7.11 -14.07
CA ASP A 151 -21.95 -7.88 -13.15
C ASP A 151 -22.75 -7.04 -12.13
N SER A 152 -23.13 -5.80 -12.46
CA SER A 152 -23.90 -4.95 -11.53
C SER A 152 -25.35 -4.66 -11.92
N LEU A 153 -25.87 -5.22 -13.01
CA LEU A 153 -27.20 -4.84 -13.52
C LEU A 153 -28.29 -5.92 -13.53
N GLU A 154 -28.01 -7.16 -13.14
CA GLU A 154 -29.07 -8.14 -12.93
C GLU A 154 -28.95 -8.78 -11.55
N GLY A 155 -30.06 -8.75 -10.84
CA GLY A 155 -30.17 -8.97 -9.40
C GLY A 155 -29.63 -10.32 -8.93
N ASP A 156 -29.25 -10.33 -7.65
CA ASP A 156 -29.00 -11.49 -6.81
C ASP A 156 -28.39 -12.67 -7.60
N GLY A 157 -27.08 -12.61 -7.81
CA GLY A 157 -26.30 -13.59 -8.55
C GLY A 157 -26.43 -14.98 -7.96
N ASP A 158 -27.52 -15.64 -8.33
CA ASP A 158 -27.90 -16.95 -7.84
C ASP A 158 -26.83 -17.92 -8.32
N LEU A 159 -26.15 -18.57 -7.37
CA LEU A 159 -25.12 -19.58 -7.63
C LEU A 159 -25.63 -20.68 -8.59
N LYS A 160 -26.96 -20.81 -8.72
CA LYS A 160 -27.65 -21.64 -9.73
C LYS A 160 -27.38 -21.24 -11.18
N SER A 161 -27.12 -19.98 -11.50
CA SER A 161 -26.77 -19.57 -12.88
C SER A 161 -25.39 -20.11 -13.31
N LEU A 162 -24.48 -20.32 -12.36
CA LEU A 162 -23.14 -20.88 -12.60
C LEU A 162 -23.13 -22.42 -12.58
N ILE A 163 -24.08 -23.05 -11.89
CA ILE A 163 -24.17 -24.51 -11.71
C ILE A 163 -25.29 -25.13 -12.59
N GLY A 164 -26.18 -24.31 -13.14
CA GLY A 164 -27.35 -24.70 -13.91
C GLY A 164 -27.01 -25.37 -15.25
N ALA A 165 -27.81 -26.36 -15.61
CA ALA A 165 -27.65 -27.22 -16.78
C ALA A 165 -28.03 -26.55 -18.12
N ASP A 166 -28.08 -25.22 -18.19
CA ASP A 166 -28.42 -24.51 -19.42
C ASP A 166 -27.16 -24.20 -20.24
N LYS A 167 -27.08 -24.80 -21.43
CA LYS A 167 -25.84 -24.96 -22.22
C LYS A 167 -25.43 -23.71 -23.01
N SER A 168 -26.12 -22.58 -22.88
CA SER A 168 -25.98 -21.48 -23.84
C SER A 168 -24.96 -20.40 -23.46
N GLN A 169 -24.54 -20.24 -22.20
CA GLN A 169 -23.48 -19.27 -21.82
C GLN A 169 -22.71 -19.71 -20.57
N LYS A 170 -21.88 -20.76 -20.65
CA LYS A 170 -20.96 -21.09 -19.54
C LYS A 170 -19.79 -20.13 -19.52
N ARG A 171 -19.90 -19.05 -18.73
CA ARG A 171 -18.71 -18.31 -18.29
C ARG A 171 -17.79 -19.29 -17.55
N PRO A 172 -16.49 -19.36 -17.87
CA PRO A 172 -15.59 -20.26 -17.18
C PRO A 172 -15.55 -19.89 -15.70
N ILE A 173 -15.87 -20.84 -14.84
CA ILE A 173 -15.81 -20.65 -13.39
C ILE A 173 -14.35 -20.32 -13.04
N PRO A 174 -14.07 -19.21 -12.33
CA PRO A 174 -12.72 -18.87 -11.93
C PRO A 174 -12.07 -20.02 -11.15
N HIS A 175 -10.82 -20.37 -11.48
CA HIS A 175 -10.11 -21.47 -10.81
C HIS A 175 -10.02 -21.31 -9.28
N ILE A 176 -10.02 -20.07 -8.79
CA ILE A 176 -10.02 -19.78 -7.35
C ILE A 176 -11.30 -20.24 -6.65
N TRP A 177 -12.40 -20.41 -7.39
CA TRP A 177 -13.70 -20.78 -6.82
C TRP A 177 -13.64 -22.16 -6.17
N SER A 178 -13.07 -23.18 -6.84
CA SER A 178 -12.91 -24.51 -6.26
C SER A 178 -12.04 -24.50 -5.00
N GLU A 179 -11.01 -23.64 -4.98
CA GLU A 179 -10.11 -23.47 -3.85
C GLU A 179 -10.80 -22.83 -2.63
N ILE A 180 -11.78 -21.95 -2.85
CA ILE A 180 -12.56 -21.29 -1.79
C ILE A 180 -13.72 -22.19 -1.35
N MET A 181 -14.52 -22.69 -2.29
CA MET A 181 -15.77 -23.40 -1.99
C MET A 181 -15.57 -24.66 -1.17
N ARG A 182 -14.43 -25.35 -1.30
CA ARG A 182 -14.11 -26.53 -0.49
C ARG A 182 -14.04 -26.27 1.02
N PHE A 183 -13.94 -25.00 1.45
CA PHE A 183 -13.93 -24.63 2.85
C PHE A 183 -15.34 -24.43 3.43
N PHE A 184 -16.37 -24.25 2.61
CA PHE A 184 -17.69 -23.86 3.07
C PHE A 184 -18.66 -25.05 3.15
N VAL A 185 -19.38 -25.14 4.26
CA VAL A 185 -20.51 -26.07 4.40
C VAL A 185 -21.72 -25.57 3.62
N ASN A 186 -22.00 -24.26 3.71
CA ASN A 186 -23.03 -23.61 2.91
C ASN A 186 -22.41 -22.50 2.05
N PRO A 187 -22.00 -22.80 0.81
CA PRO A 187 -21.42 -21.82 -0.11
C PRO A 187 -22.42 -20.78 -0.64
N HIS A 188 -23.73 -20.95 -0.40
CA HIS A 188 -24.75 -19.98 -0.82
C HIS A 188 -24.85 -18.74 0.07
N LYS A 189 -24.23 -18.76 1.27
CA LYS A 189 -24.19 -17.55 2.10
C LYS A 189 -23.34 -16.47 1.42
N PRO A 190 -23.71 -15.19 1.54
CA PRO A 190 -22.86 -14.08 1.10
C PRO A 190 -21.48 -14.16 1.76
N MET A 191 -20.45 -13.69 1.05
CA MET A 191 -19.07 -13.75 1.54
C MET A 191 -18.53 -12.37 1.91
N ILE A 192 -17.91 -12.28 3.08
CA ILE A 192 -17.03 -11.18 3.45
C ILE A 192 -15.66 -11.52 2.89
N LEU A 193 -15.17 -10.73 1.92
CA LEU A 193 -13.87 -10.96 1.29
C LEU A 193 -12.81 -10.00 1.84
N ALA A 194 -11.71 -10.55 2.35
CA ALA A 194 -10.51 -9.80 2.69
C ALA A 194 -9.30 -10.32 1.89
N LEU A 195 -8.71 -9.44 1.09
CA LEU A 195 -7.53 -9.70 0.27
C LEU A 195 -6.36 -8.86 0.79
N SER A 196 -5.32 -9.48 1.32
CA SER A 196 -4.12 -8.77 1.74
C SER A 196 -2.90 -9.70 1.84
N ARG A 197 -1.71 -9.14 2.03
CA ARG A 197 -0.57 -9.94 2.51
C ARG A 197 -0.79 -10.34 3.97
N PRO A 198 -0.23 -11.47 4.43
CA PRO A 198 -0.22 -11.84 5.84
C PRO A 198 0.83 -11.00 6.58
N ASP A 199 0.46 -9.77 6.91
CA ASP A 199 1.29 -8.80 7.63
C ASP A 199 0.54 -8.32 8.89
N PRO A 200 1.20 -8.22 10.06
CA PRO A 200 0.56 -7.77 11.29
C PRO A 200 -0.19 -6.43 11.17
N LYS A 201 0.29 -5.51 10.33
CA LYS A 201 -0.33 -4.20 10.11
C LYS A 201 -1.67 -4.27 9.39
N LYS A 202 -1.93 -5.36 8.65
CA LYS A 202 -3.23 -5.59 8.00
C LYS A 202 -4.31 -6.05 8.97
N ASN A 203 -3.93 -6.45 10.18
CA ASN A 203 -4.82 -6.74 11.30
C ASN A 203 -5.94 -7.77 11.00
N VAL A 204 -5.65 -8.74 10.13
CA VAL A 204 -6.60 -9.79 9.73
C VAL A 204 -7.05 -10.64 10.93
N THR A 205 -6.20 -10.80 11.93
CA THR A 205 -6.51 -11.54 13.16
C THR A 205 -7.64 -10.92 13.97
N THR A 206 -7.75 -9.58 13.98
CA THR A 206 -8.86 -8.88 14.64
C THR A 206 -10.17 -9.04 13.87
N LEU A 207 -10.12 -8.99 12.53
CA LEU A 207 -11.28 -9.30 11.68
C LEU A 207 -11.83 -10.70 11.98
N LEU A 208 -10.94 -11.70 12.01
CA LEU A 208 -11.33 -13.08 12.29
C LEU A 208 -11.88 -13.26 13.70
N ARG A 209 -11.31 -12.56 14.70
CA ARG A 209 -11.83 -12.54 16.06
C ARG A 209 -13.26 -11.96 16.11
N ALA A 210 -13.46 -10.79 15.50
CA ALA A 210 -14.77 -10.15 15.48
C ALA A 210 -15.82 -11.02 14.78
N PHE A 211 -15.44 -11.69 13.67
CA PHE A 211 -16.30 -12.66 13.01
C PHE A 211 -16.59 -13.87 13.90
N GLY A 212 -15.58 -14.43 14.57
CA GLY A 212 -15.73 -15.59 15.45
C GLY A 212 -16.58 -15.34 16.69
N GLU A 213 -16.58 -14.11 17.20
CA GLU A 213 -17.35 -13.70 18.38
C GLU A 213 -18.81 -13.32 18.05
N CYS A 214 -19.12 -13.03 16.78
CA CYS A 214 -20.44 -12.58 16.37
C CYS A 214 -21.27 -13.72 15.74
N GLN A 215 -22.08 -14.41 16.56
CA GLN A 215 -22.94 -15.50 16.09
C GLN A 215 -23.88 -15.08 14.95
N ALA A 216 -24.55 -13.93 15.07
CA ALA A 216 -25.46 -13.44 14.03
C ALA A 216 -24.74 -13.25 12.68
N LEU A 217 -23.50 -12.76 12.69
CA LEU A 217 -22.73 -12.58 11.46
C LEU A 217 -22.35 -13.92 10.81
N ARG A 218 -21.98 -14.92 11.63
CA ARG A 218 -21.66 -16.29 11.20
C ARG A 218 -22.86 -17.01 10.59
N GLU A 219 -24.06 -16.75 11.10
CA GLU A 219 -25.29 -17.29 10.56
C GLU A 219 -25.59 -16.71 9.16
N LEU A 220 -25.29 -15.43 8.97
CA LEU A 220 -25.61 -14.71 7.74
C LEU A 220 -24.56 -14.82 6.63
N ALA A 221 -23.28 -14.94 6.96
CA ALA A 221 -22.20 -14.83 5.97
C ALA A 221 -21.05 -15.81 6.19
N ASN A 222 -20.34 -16.13 5.11
CA ASN A 222 -19.04 -16.77 5.13
C ASN A 222 -17.91 -15.72 5.13
N LEU A 223 -16.72 -16.08 5.60
CA LEU A 223 -15.54 -15.21 5.57
C LEU A 223 -14.46 -15.82 4.66
N THR A 224 -14.00 -15.07 3.66
CA THR A 224 -12.92 -15.49 2.76
C THR A 224 -11.69 -14.62 2.98
N LEU A 225 -10.56 -15.24 3.34
CA LEU A 225 -9.28 -14.61 3.61
C LEU A 225 -8.26 -15.03 2.56
N ILE A 226 -7.99 -14.18 1.56
CA ILE A 226 -6.91 -14.41 0.58
C ILE A 226 -5.64 -13.74 1.11
N LEU A 227 -4.75 -14.55 1.69
CA LEU A 227 -3.60 -14.09 2.47
C LEU A 227 -2.25 -14.42 1.83
N GLY A 228 -2.00 -13.89 0.63
CA GLY A 228 -0.80 -14.22 -0.15
C GLY A 228 -0.76 -15.67 -0.62
N ASN A 229 0.31 -16.03 -1.32
CA ASN A 229 0.56 -17.41 -1.76
C ASN A 229 1.53 -18.09 -0.78
N ARG A 230 1.27 -19.38 -0.48
CA ARG A 230 2.13 -20.19 0.39
C ARG A 230 2.09 -21.66 0.00
N ASP A 231 3.24 -22.32 0.02
CA ASP A 231 3.35 -23.77 -0.05
C ASP A 231 3.37 -24.36 1.36
N ASP A 232 4.37 -23.96 2.15
CA ASP A 232 4.51 -24.24 3.58
C ASP A 232 4.47 -22.94 4.41
N ILE A 233 3.95 -23.00 5.64
CA ILE A 233 3.93 -21.88 6.59
C ILE A 233 5.32 -21.69 7.22
N ASP A 234 6.09 -22.76 7.35
CA ASP A 234 7.41 -22.72 8.00
C ASP A 234 8.48 -22.05 7.10
N ASP A 235 8.29 -22.09 5.78
CA ASP A 235 9.18 -21.43 4.80
C ASP A 235 8.94 -19.92 4.66
N MET A 236 7.90 -19.39 5.31
CA MET A 236 7.54 -17.98 5.20
C MET A 236 8.42 -17.10 6.10
N SER A 237 8.42 -15.78 5.84
CA SER A 237 9.01 -14.83 6.79
C SER A 237 8.38 -14.98 8.18
N SER A 238 9.17 -14.80 9.24
CA SER A 238 8.73 -15.01 10.63
C SER A 238 7.48 -14.21 10.99
N SER A 239 7.32 -12.99 10.45
CA SER A 239 6.13 -12.16 10.65
C SER A 239 4.89 -12.74 9.95
N SER A 240 5.02 -13.18 8.70
CA SER A 240 3.91 -13.76 7.94
C SER A 240 3.47 -15.13 8.48
N SER A 241 4.45 -15.97 8.83
CA SER A 241 4.20 -17.28 9.45
C SER A 241 3.45 -17.13 10.77
N ALA A 242 3.85 -16.18 11.62
CA ALA A 242 3.18 -15.90 12.89
C ALA A 242 1.73 -15.44 12.70
N VAL A 243 1.44 -14.60 11.70
CA VAL A 243 0.07 -14.15 11.38
C VAL A 243 -0.80 -15.34 10.95
N LEU A 244 -0.32 -16.16 10.01
CA LEU A 244 -1.08 -17.32 9.53
C LEU A 244 -1.29 -18.38 10.60
N THR A 245 -0.28 -18.65 11.42
CA THR A 245 -0.39 -19.53 12.59
C THR A 245 -1.47 -19.02 13.55
N THR A 246 -1.53 -17.70 13.78
CA THR A 246 -2.57 -17.10 14.62
C THR A 246 -3.94 -17.24 13.98
N VAL A 247 -4.07 -17.05 12.66
CA VAL A 247 -5.32 -17.28 11.93
C VAL A 247 -5.83 -18.71 12.14
N ILE A 248 -4.98 -19.72 11.96
CA ILE A 248 -5.36 -21.13 12.16
C ILE A 248 -5.82 -21.38 13.60
N LYS A 249 -5.08 -20.87 14.59
CA LYS A 249 -5.46 -20.98 16.01
C LYS A 249 -6.80 -20.33 16.32
N LEU A 250 -7.13 -19.21 15.68
CA LEU A 250 -8.42 -18.54 15.87
C LEU A 250 -9.57 -19.29 15.19
N ILE A 251 -9.35 -19.85 14.00
CA ILE A 251 -10.33 -20.72 13.32
C ILE A 251 -10.69 -21.89 14.22
N ASP A 252 -9.68 -22.54 14.80
CA ASP A 252 -9.86 -23.64 15.75
C ASP A 252 -10.59 -23.18 17.01
N LYS A 253 -10.09 -22.13 17.68
CA LYS A 253 -10.67 -21.57 18.92
C LYS A 253 -12.16 -21.25 18.80
N TYR A 254 -12.59 -20.65 17.69
CA TYR A 254 -13.99 -20.24 17.48
C TYR A 254 -14.82 -21.29 16.72
N ASN A 255 -14.26 -22.46 16.42
CA ASN A 255 -14.88 -23.53 15.64
C ASN A 255 -15.46 -23.04 14.30
N LEU A 256 -14.63 -22.35 13.50
CA LEU A 256 -15.05 -21.68 12.26
C LEU A 256 -14.91 -22.56 11.00
N TYR A 257 -14.70 -23.85 11.17
CA TYR A 257 -14.69 -24.82 10.09
C TYR A 257 -16.03 -24.79 9.33
N GLY A 258 -15.98 -24.82 8.00
CA GLY A 258 -17.19 -24.69 7.18
C GLY A 258 -17.66 -23.26 6.92
N GLN A 259 -17.03 -22.25 7.53
CA GLN A 259 -17.47 -20.85 7.47
C GLN A 259 -16.35 -19.88 7.07
N VAL A 260 -15.08 -20.28 7.23
CA VAL A 260 -13.91 -19.47 6.87
C VAL A 260 -13.09 -20.18 5.80
N ALA A 261 -12.86 -19.50 4.67
CA ALA A 261 -11.97 -19.94 3.61
C ALA A 261 -10.63 -19.20 3.67
N TYR A 262 -9.52 -19.91 3.50
CA TYR A 262 -8.17 -19.34 3.51
C TYR A 262 -7.27 -20.07 2.50
N PRO A 263 -7.56 -19.96 1.17
CA PRO A 263 -6.87 -20.73 0.14
C PRO A 263 -5.35 -20.53 0.18
N LYS A 264 -4.59 -21.57 -0.22
CA LYS A 264 -3.12 -21.53 -0.25
C LYS A 264 -2.59 -20.67 -1.39
N HIS A 265 -3.24 -20.74 -2.55
CA HIS A 265 -2.82 -20.04 -3.75
C HIS A 265 -3.97 -19.27 -4.39
N HIS A 266 -3.62 -18.16 -5.02
CA HIS A 266 -4.44 -17.45 -5.98
C HIS A 266 -3.57 -17.07 -7.17
N LYS A 267 -4.15 -17.14 -8.37
CA LYS A 267 -3.55 -16.65 -9.61
C LYS A 267 -4.43 -15.50 -10.10
N GLN A 268 -3.78 -14.43 -10.58
CA GLN A 268 -4.45 -13.42 -11.40
C GLN A 268 -4.76 -14.01 -12.77
#